data_AF-A0A7K2M4I1-F1
#
_entry.id   AF-A0A7K2M4I1-F1
#
_cell.length_a   1.000
_cell.length_b   1.000
_cell.length_c   1.000
_cell.angle_alpha   90.00
_cell.angle_beta   90.00
_cell.angle_gamma   90.00
#
_symmetry.space_group_name_H-M   'P 1'
#
loop_
_entity.id
_entity.type
_entity.pdbx_description
1 polymer ?
#
loop_
_entity_poly.entity_id
_entity_poly.type
_entity_poly.pdbx_seq_one_letter_code
_entity_poly.pdbx_strand_id
1 'polypeptide(L)' 'GPDRAGRLTAERWASDRRTALLVRPDGYAAWAADTADSGEIEAALAAHVG' A
#
# COMPACT_ATOMS: atom_id res chain seq x y z
N GLY A 1 5.83 -12.07 -1.48
CA GLY A 1 6.10 -13.43 -0.95
C GLY A 1 5.37 -13.64 0.38
N PRO A 2 5.28 -14.88 0.88
CA PRO A 2 4.54 -15.22 2.10
C PRO A 2 5.01 -14.42 3.34
N ASP A 3 6.29 -14.04 3.39
CA ASP A 3 6.85 -13.21 4.47
C ASP A 3 6.38 -11.76 4.47
N ARG A 4 5.90 -11.24 3.31
CA ARG A 4 5.39 -9.87 3.19
C ARG A 4 3.96 -9.75 3.70
N ALA A 5 3.13 -10.75 3.43
CA ALA A 5 1.72 -10.72 3.84
C ALA A 5 1.56 -10.63 5.37
N GLY A 6 2.47 -11.25 6.14
CA GLY A 6 2.48 -11.13 7.60
C GLY A 6 2.93 -9.77 8.15
N ARG A 7 3.42 -8.86 7.30
CA ARG A 7 3.91 -7.52 7.67
C ARG A 7 2.98 -6.39 7.23
N LEU A 8 1.92 -6.71 6.49
CA LEU A 8 1.00 -5.74 5.92
C LEU A 8 -0.37 -5.84 6.59
N THR A 9 -0.95 -4.67 6.89
CA THR A 9 -2.38 -4.55 7.19
C THR A 9 -3.03 -3.88 5.99
N ALA A 10 -4.07 -4.51 5.45
CA ALA A 10 -4.85 -3.95 4.35
C ALA A 10 -6.16 -3.38 4.89
N GLU A 11 -6.39 -2.10 4.62
CA GLU A 11 -7.65 -1.42 4.93
C GLU A 11 -8.21 -0.73 3.70
N ARG A 12 -9.52 -0.47 3.73
CA ARG A 12 -10.23 0.27 2.69
C ARG A 12 -10.71 1.60 3.25
N TRP A 13 -10.78 2.60 2.39
CA TRP A 13 -11.43 3.85 2.76
C TRP A 13 -12.88 3.62 3.16
N ALA A 14 -13.34 4.39 4.14
CA ALA A 14 -14.75 4.43 4.52
C ALA A 14 -15.62 5.15 3.46
N SER A 15 -15.01 5.83 2.49
CA SER A 15 -15.67 6.56 1.41
C SER A 15 -15.26 6.03 0.04
N ASP A 16 -15.87 6.57 -1.03
CA ASP A 16 -15.56 6.23 -2.43
C ASP A 16 -14.21 6.81 -2.92
N ARG A 17 -13.30 7.15 -2.01
CA ARG A 17 -11.97 7.63 -2.35
C ARG A 17 -11.20 6.54 -3.09
N ARG A 18 -10.54 6.91 -4.18
CA ARG A 18 -9.78 6.00 -5.05
C ARG A 18 -8.28 5.96 -4.77
N THR A 19 -7.75 6.94 -4.04
CA THR A 19 -6.32 7.03 -3.73
C THR A 19 -5.83 5.83 -2.93
N ALA A 20 -4.81 5.12 -3.40
CA ALA A 20 -4.10 4.12 -2.60
C ALA A 20 -2.96 4.77 -1.81
N LEU A 21 -2.76 4.35 -0.57
CA LEU A 21 -1.64 4.76 0.27
C LEU A 21 -0.90 3.54 0.80
N LEU A 22 0.42 3.59 0.75
CA LEU A 22 1.28 2.69 1.51
C LEU A 22 1.83 3.47 2.71
N VAL A 23 1.44 3.07 3.91
CA VAL A 23 1.80 3.76 5.15
C VAL A 23 2.83 2.91 5.90
N ARG A 24 3.90 3.57 6.34
CA ARG A 24 4.94 2.96 7.18
C ARG A 24 4.40 2.79 8.61
N PRO A 25 4.95 1.85 9.41
CA PRO A 25 4.52 1.67 10.80
C PRO A 25 4.68 2.91 11.70
N ASP A 26 5.46 3.90 11.28
CA ASP A 26 5.62 5.19 11.96
C ASP A 26 4.50 6.21 11.64
N GLY A 27 3.53 5.82 10.81
CA GLY A 27 2.37 6.64 10.44
C GLY A 27 2.59 7.54 9.22
N TYR A 28 3.77 7.49 8.58
CA TYR A 28 4.05 8.31 7.40
C TYR A 28 3.79 7.56 6.09
N ALA A 29 3.28 8.27 5.09
CA ALA A 29 3.10 7.72 3.75
C ALA A 29 4.48 7.45 3.11
N ALA A 30 4.71 6.19 2.74
CA ALA A 30 5.83 5.77 1.92
C ALA A 30 5.54 6.03 0.44
N TRP A 31 4.28 5.85 0.03
CA TRP A 31 3.84 6.01 -1.35
C TRP A 31 2.34 6.32 -1.41
N ALA A 32 1.92 7.01 -2.48
CA ALA A 32 0.54 7.37 -2.76
C ALA A 32 0.29 7.39 -4.26
N ALA A 33 -0.90 6.95 -4.69
CA ALA A 33 -1.36 7.13 -6.06
C ALA A 33 -2.90 7.25 -6.10
N ASP A 34 -3.42 8.15 -6.93
CA ASP A 34 -4.86 8.45 -6.94
C ASP A 34 -5.73 7.36 -7.57
N THR A 35 -5.18 6.59 -8.50
CA THR A 35 -5.84 5.47 -9.17
C THR A 35 -4.84 4.36 -9.43
N ALA A 36 -4.39 3.71 -8.35
CA ALA A 36 -3.44 2.63 -8.47
C ALA A 36 -4.05 1.38 -9.08
N ASP A 37 -3.42 0.83 -10.11
CA ASP A 37 -3.72 -0.54 -10.54
C ASP A 37 -2.97 -1.58 -9.70
N SER A 38 -3.32 -2.86 -9.87
CA SER A 38 -2.69 -3.95 -9.11
C SER A 38 -1.20 -4.07 -9.36
N GLY A 39 -0.72 -3.75 -10.57
CA GLY A 39 0.70 -3.79 -10.91
C GLY A 39 1.49 -2.69 -10.21
N GLU A 40 0.92 -1.48 -10.16
CA GLU A 40 1.49 -0.35 -9.43
C GLU A 40 1.54 -0.62 -7.93
N ILE A 41 0.50 -1.24 -7.36
CA ILE A 41 0.48 -1.67 -5.96
C ILE A 41 1.61 -2.67 -5.68
N GLU A 42 1.75 -3.73 -6.49
CA GLU A 42 2.79 -4.73 -6.29
C GLU A 42 4.20 -4.15 -6.44
N ALA A 43 4.41 -3.24 -7.39
CA ALA A 43 5.67 -2.53 -7.56
C ALA A 43 5.99 -1.64 -6.35
N ALA A 44 5.00 -0.90 -5.82
CA ALA A 44 5.16 -0.10 -4.62
C ALA A 44 5.52 -0.98 -3.41
N LEU A 45 4.83 -2.11 -3.23
CA LEU A 45 5.14 -3.08 -2.18
C LEU A 45 6.56 -3.64 -2.32
N ALA A 46 6.99 -3.97 -3.54
CA ALA A 46 8.35 -4.44 -3.80
C ALA A 46 9.42 -3.41 -3.43
N ALA A 47 9.20 -2.14 -3.76
CA ALA A 47 10.16 -1.08 -3.50
C ALA A 47 10.26 -0.67 -2.02
N HIS A 48 9.17 -0.77 -1.25
CA HIS A 48 9.10 -0.15 0.08
C HIS A 48 9.02 -1.16 1.24
N VAL A 49 8.65 -2.42 0.96
CA VAL A 49 8.40 -3.43 2.01
C VAL A 49 9.41 -4.58 1.96
N GLY A 50 9.99 -4.88 0.79
CA GLY A 50 10.89 -6.03 0.62
C GLY A 50 10.14 -7.34 0.53
#